data_AF-A0AAW1N214-F1
#
_entry.id   AF-A0AAW1N214-F1
#
_cell.length_a   1.000
_cell.length_b   1.000
_cell.length_c   1.000
_cell.angle_alpha   90.00
_cell.angle_beta   90.00
_cell.angle_gamma   90.00
#
_symmetry.space_group_name_H-M   'P 1'
#
loop_
_entity.id
_entity.type
_entity.pdbx_description
1 polymer ?
#
loop_
_entity_poly.entity_id
_entity_poly.type
_entity_poly.pdbx_seq_one_letter_code
_entity_poly.pdbx_strand_id
1 'polypeptide(L)'
;MSLINLFSRLSFRSSVVCPLGSRSFYTDKYLPFWTTPCLLAEPLKKKKRIDPAIIKAREERRKKRLEKQIRRLEKNARQLKPIEECEIPLVLINEKKERQRQVGTINVEELEKRVLLEKKWALYKKEQHLKDLKMLDRIAYSQQKALDELRNVSEELYQEAIQIDFHLIPFESVGPVSTPAIENYDTPDGDYQDISKKWD
;
A
#
# COMPACT_ATOMS: atom_id res chain seq x y z
N MET A 1 -17.55 -70.21 6.48
CA MET A 1 -18.71 -71.10 6.23
C MET A 1 -19.96 -70.26 6.41
N SER A 2 -20.64 -70.03 5.30
CA SER A 2 -21.90 -69.29 5.15
C SER A 2 -23.05 -70.02 5.83
N LEU A 3 -24.15 -69.30 6.05
CA LEU A 3 -25.50 -69.61 5.58
C LEU A 3 -26.49 -68.77 6.39
N ILE A 4 -27.21 -67.86 5.73
CA ILE A 4 -28.68 -67.78 5.75
C ILE A 4 -29.07 -66.82 4.61
N ASN A 5 -29.29 -67.44 3.46
CA ASN A 5 -30.16 -66.94 2.41
C ASN A 5 -31.60 -67.19 2.85
N LEU A 6 -32.39 -66.15 3.06
CA LEU A 6 -33.83 -66.26 3.10
C LEU A 6 -34.38 -64.89 2.76
N PHE A 7 -34.67 -64.66 1.49
CA PHE A 7 -35.87 -63.98 0.97
C PHE A 7 -35.83 -64.09 -0.54
N SER A 8 -36.08 -65.30 -1.01
CA SER A 8 -36.58 -65.51 -2.37
C SER A 8 -38.09 -65.28 -2.37
N ARG A 9 -38.57 -64.69 -3.47
CA ARG A 9 -39.95 -64.70 -4.00
C ARG A 9 -40.82 -63.51 -3.62
N LEU A 10 -40.74 -62.46 -4.44
CA LEU A 10 -41.91 -61.99 -5.18
C LEU A 10 -41.49 -61.69 -6.61
N SER A 11 -41.78 -62.65 -7.49
CA SER A 11 -41.74 -62.48 -8.94
C SER A 11 -42.93 -61.62 -9.37
N PHE A 12 -42.67 -60.47 -9.98
CA PHE A 12 -43.61 -59.86 -10.91
C PHE A 12 -42.98 -59.88 -12.30
N ARG A 13 -43.47 -60.81 -13.12
CA ARG A 13 -43.23 -60.84 -14.56
C ARG A 13 -43.87 -59.59 -15.15
N SER A 14 -43.09 -58.57 -15.52
CA SER A 14 -43.56 -57.57 -16.48
C SER A 14 -43.21 -58.06 -17.89
N SER A 15 -44.10 -58.89 -18.41
CA SER A 15 -44.27 -59.07 -19.84
C SER A 15 -44.72 -57.72 -20.43
N VAL A 16 -43.77 -56.88 -20.82
CA VAL A 16 -44.04 -55.78 -21.74
C VAL A 16 -43.42 -56.15 -23.08
N VAL A 17 -44.25 -56.87 -23.81
CA VAL A 17 -44.26 -56.92 -25.27
C VAL A 17 -44.27 -55.47 -25.76
N CYS A 18 -43.14 -54.98 -26.23
CA CYS A 18 -43.12 -53.83 -27.14
C CYS A 18 -43.35 -54.39 -28.55
N PRO A 19 -44.48 -54.07 -29.23
CA PRO A 19 -44.60 -54.34 -30.64
C PRO A 19 -43.64 -53.39 -31.36
N LEU A 20 -42.52 -53.93 -31.82
CA LEU A 20 -41.71 -53.33 -32.87
C LEU A 20 -42.55 -53.29 -34.15
N GLY A 21 -43.33 -52.22 -34.32
CA GLY A 21 -43.66 -51.68 -35.63
C GLY A 21 -42.45 -50.96 -36.21
N SER A 22 -41.36 -51.69 -36.43
CA SER A 22 -40.27 -51.26 -37.29
C SER A 22 -40.65 -51.55 -38.73
N ARG A 23 -40.89 -50.48 -39.49
CA ARG A 23 -40.36 -50.28 -40.84
C ARG A 23 -39.96 -48.81 -40.86
N SER A 24 -38.68 -48.48 -40.74
CA SER A 24 -37.73 -48.59 -41.85
C SER A 24 -36.36 -49.09 -41.41
N PHE A 25 -35.81 -49.95 -42.26
CA PHE A 25 -34.72 -50.88 -42.01
C PHE A 25 -33.33 -50.21 -42.05
N TYR A 26 -32.43 -50.60 -41.15
CA TYR A 26 -30.99 -50.62 -41.43
C TYR A 26 -30.37 -51.87 -40.80
N THR A 27 -29.64 -52.62 -41.61
CA THR A 27 -29.06 -53.93 -41.32
C THR A 27 -27.60 -53.76 -40.89
N ASP A 28 -27.33 -53.59 -39.60
CA ASP A 28 -26.44 -54.47 -38.83
C ASP A 28 -26.37 -54.04 -37.35
N LYS A 29 -25.91 -54.99 -36.53
CA LYS A 29 -26.32 -55.21 -35.15
C LYS A 29 -25.41 -54.49 -34.13
N TYR A 30 -26.06 -53.81 -33.16
CA TYR A 30 -25.54 -53.31 -31.86
C TYR A 30 -25.05 -51.84 -31.79
N LEU A 31 -26.00 -50.92 -31.52
CA LEU A 31 -25.75 -49.70 -30.74
C LEU A 31 -26.46 -49.84 -29.36
N PRO A 32 -25.73 -49.86 -28.22
CA PRO A 32 -26.35 -49.92 -26.91
C PRO A 32 -26.72 -48.52 -26.42
N PHE A 33 -27.95 -48.06 -26.65
CA PHE A 33 -28.48 -46.89 -25.95
C PHE A 33 -28.91 -47.28 -24.53
N TRP A 34 -28.34 -46.61 -23.53
CA TRP A 34 -28.70 -46.80 -22.12
C TRP A 34 -29.77 -45.77 -21.76
N THR A 35 -31.00 -46.22 -21.57
CA THR A 35 -32.04 -45.38 -20.96
C THR A 35 -31.93 -45.46 -19.45
N THR A 36 -31.63 -44.34 -18.79
CA THR A 36 -31.69 -44.26 -17.32
C THR A 36 -33.13 -44.41 -16.84
N PRO A 37 -33.38 -45.12 -15.73
CA PRO A 37 -34.73 -45.20 -15.17
C PRO A 37 -35.17 -43.82 -14.69
N CYS A 38 -36.40 -43.42 -15.01
CA CYS A 38 -37.02 -42.22 -14.44
C CYS A 38 -37.21 -42.45 -12.94
N LEU A 39 -36.26 -41.99 -12.12
CA LEU A 39 -36.42 -41.92 -10.67
C LEU A 39 -37.45 -40.82 -10.37
N LEU A 40 -38.70 -41.25 -10.15
CA LEU A 40 -39.80 -40.42 -9.66
C LEU A 40 -39.50 -39.99 -8.21
N ALA A 41 -38.53 -39.09 -8.04
CA ALA A 41 -38.18 -38.55 -6.72
C ALA A 41 -39.40 -37.87 -6.09
N GLU A 42 -39.61 -38.08 -4.79
CA GLU A 42 -40.63 -37.35 -4.04
C GLU A 42 -40.42 -35.84 -4.23
N PRO A 43 -41.51 -35.04 -4.40
CA PRO A 43 -41.38 -33.60 -4.61
C PRO A 43 -40.55 -32.97 -3.48
N LEU A 44 -39.57 -32.13 -3.87
CA LEU A 44 -38.63 -31.51 -2.93
C LEU A 44 -39.39 -30.83 -1.76
N LYS A 45 -39.09 -31.24 -0.53
CA LYS A 45 -39.65 -30.60 0.67
C LYS A 45 -39.33 -29.10 0.64
N LYS A 46 -40.37 -28.28 0.76
CA LYS A 46 -40.26 -26.81 0.81
C LYS A 46 -39.27 -26.41 1.92
N LYS A 47 -38.27 -25.61 1.58
CA LYS A 47 -37.32 -25.08 2.56
C LYS A 47 -38.08 -24.32 3.64
N LYS A 48 -37.89 -24.70 4.91
CA LYS A 48 -38.50 -24.03 6.05
C LYS A 48 -37.95 -22.60 6.17
N ARG A 49 -38.83 -21.62 6.41
CA ARG A 49 -38.43 -20.25 6.72
C ARG A 49 -37.64 -20.27 8.02
N ILE A 50 -36.48 -19.62 8.02
CA ILE A 50 -35.61 -19.53 9.19
C ILE A 50 -36.23 -18.52 10.17
N ASP A 51 -36.17 -18.81 11.47
CA ASP A 51 -36.68 -17.92 12.50
C ASP A 51 -36.01 -16.53 12.43
N PRO A 52 -36.78 -15.44 12.64
CA PRO A 52 -36.24 -14.08 12.55
C PRO A 52 -35.12 -13.82 13.58
N ALA A 53 -35.16 -14.48 14.74
CA ALA A 53 -34.11 -14.40 15.76
C ALA A 53 -32.77 -14.98 15.28
N ILE A 54 -32.79 -16.06 14.51
CA ILE A 54 -31.58 -16.70 13.97
C ILE A 54 -30.95 -15.82 12.88
N ILE A 55 -31.76 -15.12 12.08
CA ILE A 55 -31.30 -14.17 11.06
C ILE A 55 -30.61 -12.98 11.73
N LYS A 56 -31.26 -12.34 12.71
CA LYS A 56 -30.66 -11.23 13.49
C LYS A 56 -29.35 -11.64 14.16
N ALA A 57 -29.30 -12.82 14.78
CA ALA A 57 -28.08 -13.33 15.40
C ALA A 57 -26.94 -13.57 14.38
N ARG A 58 -27.25 -13.98 13.14
CA ARG A 58 -26.25 -14.13 12.06
C ARG A 58 -25.74 -12.77 11.60
N GLU A 59 -26.62 -11.79 11.47
CA GLU A 59 -26.27 -10.41 11.10
C GLU A 59 -25.40 -9.73 12.16
N GLU A 60 -25.76 -9.84 13.44
CA GLU A 60 -24.96 -9.32 14.55
C GLU A 60 -23.57 -9.95 14.61
N ARG A 61 -23.46 -11.27 14.37
CA ARG A 61 -22.17 -11.96 14.28
C ARG A 61 -21.35 -11.42 13.10
N ARG A 62 -21.97 -11.16 11.94
CA ARG A 62 -21.30 -10.57 10.77
C ARG A 62 -20.82 -9.14 11.07
N LYS A 63 -21.67 -8.31 11.70
CA LYS A 63 -21.32 -6.94 12.11
C LYS A 63 -20.13 -6.93 13.07
N LYS A 64 -20.16 -7.77 14.13
CA LYS A 64 -19.04 -7.88 15.09
C LYS A 64 -17.74 -8.37 14.45
N ARG A 65 -17.81 -9.24 13.44
CA ARG A 65 -16.63 -9.68 12.68
C ARG A 65 -16.04 -8.54 11.85
N LEU A 66 -16.88 -7.82 11.12
CA LEU A 66 -16.46 -6.66 10.32
C LEU A 66 -15.88 -5.56 11.21
N GLU A 67 -16.52 -5.24 12.33
CA GLU A 67 -16.02 -4.25 13.28
C GLU A 67 -14.64 -4.61 13.84
N LYS A 68 -14.41 -5.89 14.17
CA LYS A 68 -13.09 -6.37 14.60
C LYS A 68 -12.05 -6.28 13.49
N GLN A 69 -12.43 -6.57 12.24
CA GLN A 69 -11.54 -6.45 11.09
C GLN A 69 -11.16 -4.99 10.82
N ILE A 70 -12.14 -4.09 10.84
CA ILE A 70 -11.94 -2.64 10.71
C ILE A 70 -10.99 -2.15 11.82
N ARG A 71 -11.23 -2.51 13.09
CA ARG A 71 -10.33 -2.15 14.20
C ARG A 71 -8.90 -2.68 14.05
N ARG A 72 -8.70 -3.82 13.38
CA ARG A 72 -7.35 -4.35 13.10
C ARG A 72 -6.67 -3.59 11.97
N LEU A 73 -7.41 -3.31 10.90
CA LEU A 73 -6.91 -2.53 9.76
C LEU A 73 -6.58 -1.09 10.17
N GLU A 74 -7.43 -0.45 10.98
CA GLU A 74 -7.17 0.89 11.53
C GLU A 74 -5.91 0.95 12.40
N LYS A 75 -5.65 -0.11 13.17
CA LYS A 75 -4.42 -0.20 13.97
C LYS A 75 -3.17 -0.36 13.10
N ASN A 76 -3.25 -1.16 12.03
CA ASN A 76 -2.15 -1.35 11.09
C ASN A 76 -1.89 -0.08 10.26
N ALA A 77 -2.93 0.56 9.73
CA ALA A 77 -2.83 1.78 8.92
C ALA A 77 -2.15 2.97 9.64
N ARG A 78 -2.13 2.96 10.98
CA ARG A 78 -1.45 3.97 11.80
C ARG A 78 0.02 3.64 12.08
N GLN A 79 0.49 2.44 11.77
CA GLN A 79 1.90 2.10 11.91
C GLN A 79 2.68 2.78 10.78
N LEU A 80 3.61 3.64 11.17
CA LEU A 80 4.50 4.30 10.22
C LEU A 80 5.53 3.31 9.72
N LYS A 81 5.92 3.46 8.45
CA LYS A 81 7.05 2.70 7.90
C LYS A 81 8.32 3.07 8.67
N PRO A 82 9.20 2.10 8.99
CA PRO A 82 10.47 2.40 9.64
C PRO A 82 11.38 3.22 8.71
N ILE A 83 12.19 4.10 9.29
CA ILE A 83 13.15 4.94 8.55
C ILE A 83 14.51 4.26 8.60
N GLU A 84 14.89 3.60 7.50
CA GLU A 84 16.10 2.78 7.43
C GLU A 84 17.38 3.58 7.70
N GLU A 85 17.44 4.86 7.31
CA GLU A 85 18.61 5.73 7.52
C GLU A 85 18.83 6.10 8.98
N CYS A 86 17.77 6.10 9.80
CA CYS A 86 17.88 6.40 11.23
C CYS A 86 18.30 5.17 12.04
N GLU A 87 18.07 3.96 11.54
CA GLU A 87 18.37 2.72 12.23
C GLU A 87 19.76 2.20 11.87
N ILE A 88 20.50 1.72 12.87
CA ILE A 88 21.81 1.11 12.64
C ILE A 88 21.60 -0.33 12.15
N PRO A 89 22.13 -0.73 10.99
CA PRO A 89 22.04 -2.10 10.52
C PRO A 89 22.66 -3.09 11.51
N LEU A 90 21.95 -4.18 11.81
CA LEU A 90 22.39 -5.21 12.77
C LEU A 90 23.75 -5.83 12.40
N VAL A 91 24.06 -5.92 11.11
CA VAL A 91 25.36 -6.41 10.60
C VAL A 91 26.52 -5.59 11.16
N LEU A 92 26.39 -4.26 11.19
CA LEU A 92 27.44 -3.36 11.69
C LEU A 92 27.63 -3.48 13.20
N ILE A 93 26.57 -3.81 13.93
CA ILE A 93 26.63 -4.02 15.38
C ILE A 93 27.42 -5.31 15.68
N ASN A 94 27.15 -6.38 14.93
CA ASN A 94 27.83 -7.66 15.09
C ASN A 94 29.31 -7.57 14.70
N GLU A 95 29.61 -6.95 13.57
CA GLU A 95 30.97 -6.83 13.01
C GLU A 95 31.75 -5.64 13.60
N LYS A 96 31.21 -4.97 14.63
CA LYS A 96 31.81 -3.75 15.21
C LYS A 96 33.28 -3.95 15.56
N LYS A 97 33.64 -5.07 16.18
CA LYS A 97 35.03 -5.34 16.61
C LYS A 97 35.99 -5.50 15.43
N GLU A 98 35.52 -6.09 14.33
CA GLU A 98 36.33 -6.37 13.14
C GLU A 98 36.49 -5.12 12.26
N ARG A 99 35.42 -4.33 12.12
CA ARG A 99 35.41 -3.10 11.30
C ARG A 99 35.93 -1.86 12.03
N GLN A 100 36.04 -1.90 13.35
CA GLN A 100 36.49 -0.74 14.14
C GLN A 100 37.96 -0.45 13.87
N ARG A 101 38.21 0.71 13.24
CA ARG A 101 39.56 1.23 13.04
C ARG A 101 40.11 1.73 14.38
N GLN A 102 41.35 1.37 14.68
CA GLN A 102 42.07 1.92 15.83
C GLN A 102 42.42 3.38 15.53
N VAL A 103 41.87 4.31 16.30
CA VAL A 103 42.17 5.74 16.16
C VAL A 103 43.37 6.05 17.04
N GLY A 104 44.41 6.63 16.45
CA GLY A 104 45.60 7.08 17.18
C GLY A 104 45.30 8.27 18.10
N THR A 105 46.15 8.47 19.11
CA THR A 105 46.09 9.66 19.97
C THR A 105 46.44 10.90 19.15
N ILE A 106 45.62 11.94 19.24
CA ILE A 106 45.82 13.20 18.52
C ILE A 106 46.88 14.03 19.25
N ASN A 107 47.79 14.66 18.51
CA ASN A 107 48.78 15.57 19.09
C ASN A 107 48.10 16.80 19.72
N VAL A 108 48.67 17.35 20.79
CA VAL A 108 48.13 18.52 21.51
C VAL A 108 48.00 19.72 20.57
N GLU A 109 49.01 19.97 19.72
CA GLU A 109 48.97 21.06 18.74
C GLU A 109 47.82 20.92 17.74
N GLU A 110 47.48 19.70 17.33
CA GLU A 110 46.38 19.44 16.41
C GLU A 110 45.02 19.66 17.09
N LEU A 111 44.90 19.28 18.36
CA LEU A 111 43.70 19.55 19.16
C LEU A 111 43.48 21.06 19.29
N GLU A 112 44.52 21.82 19.62
CA GLU A 112 44.43 23.28 19.72
C GLU A 112 44.03 23.93 18.40
N LYS A 113 44.60 23.47 17.27
CA LYS A 113 44.21 23.93 15.92
C LYS A 113 42.73 23.69 15.64
N ARG A 114 42.19 22.52 16.00
CA ARG A 114 40.75 22.21 15.84
C ARG A 114 39.88 23.13 16.70
N VAL A 115 40.23 23.31 17.97
CA VAL A 115 39.47 24.19 18.88
C VAL A 115 39.47 25.63 18.38
N LEU A 116 40.60 26.14 17.88
CA LEU A 116 40.68 27.48 17.29
C LEU A 116 39.83 27.59 16.02
N LEU A 117 39.82 26.56 15.17
CA LEU A 117 38.99 26.51 13.97
C LEU A 117 37.51 26.53 14.32
N GLU A 118 37.07 25.73 15.30
CA GLU A 118 35.68 25.69 15.77
C GLU A 118 35.21 27.04 16.32
N LYS A 119 36.05 27.72 17.11
CA LYS A 119 35.76 29.08 17.59
C LYS A 119 35.57 30.06 16.44
N LYS A 120 36.46 30.03 15.44
CA LYS A 120 36.34 30.88 14.24
C LYS A 120 35.10 30.55 13.43
N TRP A 121 34.78 29.26 13.28
CA TRP A 121 33.59 28.80 12.58
C TRP A 121 32.30 29.23 13.25
N ALA A 122 32.23 29.15 14.59
CA ALA A 122 31.09 29.61 15.37
C ALA A 122 30.86 31.12 15.19
N LEU A 123 31.93 31.92 15.23
CA LEU A 123 31.85 33.37 14.96
C LEU A 123 31.36 33.65 13.53
N TYR A 124 31.95 32.98 12.54
CA TYR A 124 31.54 33.12 11.14
C TYR A 124 30.06 32.78 10.93
N LYS A 125 29.59 31.66 11.49
CA LYS A 125 28.18 31.25 11.37
C LYS A 125 27.22 32.19 12.08
N LYS A 126 27.62 32.75 13.22
CA LYS A 126 26.86 33.80 13.90
C LYS A 126 26.73 35.04 13.00
N GLU A 127 27.83 35.49 12.39
CA GLU A 127 27.80 36.65 11.49
C GLU A 127 26.95 36.41 10.25
N GLN A 128 27.04 35.23 9.65
CA GLN A 128 26.19 34.82 8.52
C GLN A 128 24.71 34.90 8.93
N HIS A 129 24.34 34.27 10.05
CA HIS A 129 22.98 34.28 10.53
C HIS A 129 22.45 35.69 10.83
N LEU A 130 23.25 36.56 11.45
CA LEU A 130 22.86 37.95 11.70
C LEU A 130 22.67 38.76 10.41
N LYS A 131 23.44 38.47 9.35
CA LYS A 131 23.24 39.10 8.04
C LYS A 131 21.94 38.63 7.41
N ASP A 132 21.65 37.34 7.48
CA ASP A 132 20.41 36.76 6.95
C ASP A 132 19.18 37.33 7.65
N LEU A 133 19.20 37.41 8.99
CA LEU A 133 18.13 38.03 9.77
C LEU A 133 17.90 39.50 9.38
N LYS A 134 18.97 40.29 9.28
CA LYS A 134 18.87 41.70 8.84
C LYS A 134 18.29 41.83 7.43
N MET A 135 18.60 40.88 6.54
CA MET A 135 18.04 40.87 5.19
C MET A 135 16.54 40.57 5.21
N LEU A 136 16.13 39.55 5.98
CA LEU A 136 14.71 39.22 6.14
C LEU A 136 13.92 40.37 6.76
N ASP A 137 14.44 41.01 7.79
CA ASP A 137 13.81 42.18 8.43
C ASP A 137 13.60 43.32 7.42
N ARG A 138 14.59 43.56 6.55
CA ARG A 138 14.50 44.58 5.49
C ARG A 138 13.42 44.23 4.46
N ILE A 139 13.38 42.97 4.00
CA ILE A 139 12.38 42.50 3.04
C ILE A 139 10.97 42.61 3.63
N ALA A 140 10.79 42.17 4.89
CA ALA A 140 9.51 42.26 5.58
C ALA A 140 9.06 43.71 5.77
N TYR A 141 9.97 44.60 6.19
CA TYR A 141 9.68 46.02 6.34
C TYR A 141 9.33 46.68 4.99
N SER A 142 10.06 46.38 3.92
CA SER A 142 9.75 46.94 2.60
C SER A 142 8.42 46.42 2.06
N GLN A 143 8.09 45.15 2.31
CA GLN A 143 6.79 44.58 1.94
C GLN A 143 5.64 45.29 2.69
N GLN A 144 5.76 45.44 4.02
CA GLN A 144 4.75 46.12 4.83
C GLN A 144 4.54 47.57 4.40
N LYS A 145 5.65 48.31 4.24
CA LYS A 145 5.59 49.70 3.77
C LYS A 145 4.91 49.81 2.40
N ALA A 146 5.23 48.91 1.47
CA ALA A 146 4.59 48.89 0.16
C ALA A 146 3.07 48.60 0.25
N LEU A 147 2.64 47.73 1.15
CA LEU A 147 1.23 47.44 1.38
C LEU A 147 0.48 48.61 2.03
N ASP A 148 1.11 49.31 2.97
CA ASP A 148 0.53 50.52 3.58
C ASP A 148 0.36 51.64 2.56
N GLU A 149 1.37 51.85 1.70
CA GLU A 149 1.29 52.81 0.59
C GLU A 149 0.20 52.39 -0.43
N LEU A 150 0.12 51.11 -0.79
CA LEU A 150 -0.90 50.59 -1.69
C LEU A 150 -2.32 50.82 -1.14
N ARG A 151 -2.53 50.58 0.16
CA ARG A 151 -3.81 50.80 0.82
C ARG A 151 -4.25 52.27 0.79
N ASN A 152 -3.30 53.20 0.95
CA ASN A 152 -3.58 54.64 0.86
C ASN A 152 -3.98 55.09 -0.55
N VAL A 153 -3.48 54.41 -1.59
CA VAL A 153 -3.79 54.70 -3.00
C VAL A 153 -5.10 54.03 -3.42
N SER A 154 -5.28 52.74 -3.09
CA SER A 154 -6.43 51.95 -3.52
C SER A 154 -6.67 50.75 -2.59
N GLU A 155 -7.83 50.72 -1.95
CA GLU A 155 -8.20 49.62 -1.04
C GLU A 155 -8.52 48.31 -1.77
N GLU A 156 -9.08 48.38 -2.98
CA GLU A 156 -9.42 47.20 -3.80
C GLU A 156 -8.17 46.36 -4.12
N LEU A 157 -7.11 46.99 -4.62
CA LEU A 157 -5.84 46.29 -4.92
C LEU A 157 -5.16 45.73 -3.68
N TYR A 158 -5.30 46.40 -2.53
CA TYR A 158 -4.78 45.89 -1.26
C TYR A 158 -5.49 44.59 -0.84
N GLN A 159 -6.82 44.52 -1.00
CA GLN A 159 -7.59 43.32 -0.70
C GLN A 159 -7.21 42.15 -1.61
N GLU A 160 -6.93 42.41 -2.89
CA GLU A 160 -6.43 41.40 -3.82
C GLU A 160 -5.02 40.93 -3.45
N ALA A 161 -4.10 41.85 -3.15
CA ALA A 161 -2.69 41.54 -2.88
C ALA A 161 -2.47 40.71 -1.60
N ILE A 162 -3.39 40.76 -0.63
CA ILE A 162 -3.31 39.99 0.62
C ILE A 162 -3.82 38.55 0.46
N GLN A 163 -4.58 38.27 -0.60
CA GLN A 163 -5.10 36.93 -0.81
C GLN A 163 -3.96 35.93 -1.03
N ILE A 164 -4.16 34.72 -0.52
CA ILE A 164 -3.21 33.63 -0.69
C ILE A 164 -3.31 33.16 -2.14
N ASP A 165 -2.18 33.13 -2.85
CA ASP A 165 -2.13 32.54 -4.17
C ASP A 165 -2.02 31.01 -4.08
N PHE A 166 -3.09 30.33 -4.47
CA PHE A 166 -3.13 28.87 -4.50
C PHE A 166 -2.23 28.25 -5.57
N HIS A 167 -1.78 29.02 -6.58
CA HIS A 167 -0.86 28.52 -7.62
C HIS A 167 0.56 28.27 -7.08
N LEU A 168 0.90 28.83 -5.92
CA LEU A 168 2.17 28.58 -5.24
C LEU A 168 2.24 27.18 -4.61
N ILE A 169 1.15 26.41 -4.59
CA ILE A 169 1.09 25.08 -3.97
C ILE A 169 0.65 24.06 -5.04
N PRO A 170 1.48 23.07 -5.42
CA PRO A 170 2.79 22.72 -4.87
C PRO A 170 3.95 23.53 -5.50
N PHE A 171 4.85 24.06 -4.66
CA PHE A 171 6.11 24.67 -5.10
C PHE A 171 7.22 23.61 -5.18
N GLU A 172 7.81 23.46 -6.36
CA GLU A 172 8.95 22.57 -6.60
C GLU A 172 10.18 23.41 -6.98
N SER A 173 11.32 23.16 -6.32
CA SER A 173 12.59 23.76 -6.70
C SER A 173 13.72 22.74 -6.56
N VAL A 174 14.64 22.77 -7.51
CA VAL A 174 15.84 21.92 -7.53
C VAL A 174 17.01 22.77 -7.03
N GLY A 175 17.79 22.21 -6.09
CA GLY A 175 18.98 22.87 -5.56
C GLY A 175 20.07 23.09 -6.62
N PRO A 176 21.02 24.00 -6.39
CA PRO A 176 22.12 24.23 -7.31
C PRO A 176 23.01 22.99 -7.43
N VAL A 177 23.46 22.69 -8.65
CA VAL A 177 24.39 21.58 -8.95
C VAL A 177 25.83 22.08 -8.84
N SER A 178 26.76 21.21 -8.45
CA SER A 178 28.19 21.57 -8.35
C SER A 178 28.79 22.03 -9.69
N THR A 179 28.32 21.46 -10.80
CA THR A 179 28.71 21.80 -12.17
C THR A 179 27.47 21.94 -13.04
N PRO A 180 27.40 22.92 -13.95
CA PRO A 180 26.28 23.04 -14.88
C PRO A 180 26.24 21.85 -15.85
N ALA A 181 25.09 21.64 -16.49
CA ALA A 181 24.90 20.59 -17.48
C ALA A 181 25.76 20.84 -18.73
N ILE A 182 26.29 19.78 -19.30
CA ILE A 182 27.01 19.81 -20.58
C ILE A 182 26.00 19.70 -21.71
N GLU A 183 26.07 20.60 -22.69
CA GLU A 183 25.21 20.57 -23.87
C GLU A 183 25.50 19.32 -24.72
N ASN A 184 24.43 18.64 -25.18
CA ASN A 184 24.51 17.44 -26.02
C ASN A 184 25.32 16.29 -25.42
N TYR A 185 25.27 16.12 -24.09
CA TYR A 185 25.88 14.96 -23.44
C TYR A 185 25.03 13.71 -23.66
N ASP A 186 25.53 12.78 -24.46
CA ASP A 186 24.93 11.47 -24.64
C ASP A 186 25.15 10.61 -23.39
N THR A 187 24.06 10.37 -22.67
CA THR A 187 24.05 9.55 -21.45
C THR A 187 24.15 8.07 -21.84
N PRO A 188 24.98 7.25 -21.17
CA PRO A 188 25.01 5.81 -21.43
C PRO A 188 23.67 5.16 -21.08
N ASP A 189 23.32 4.11 -21.84
CA ASP A 189 22.08 3.36 -21.65
C ASP A 189 22.12 2.49 -20.39
N GLY A 190 20.98 2.32 -19.72
CA GLY A 190 20.85 1.54 -18.50
C GLY A 190 19.44 1.48 -17.93
N ASP A 191 19.13 0.38 -17.24
CA ASP A 191 17.82 0.13 -16.63
C ASP A 191 17.75 0.61 -15.17
N TYR A 192 16.66 1.28 -14.80
CA TYR A 192 16.35 1.60 -13.41
C TYR A 192 15.46 0.51 -12.80
N GLN A 193 15.98 -0.19 -11.79
CA GLN A 193 15.20 -1.13 -10.99
C GLN A 193 14.92 -0.56 -9.60
N ASP A 194 13.65 -0.43 -9.24
CA ASP A 194 13.25 -0.03 -7.89
C ASP A 194 13.44 -1.19 -6.90
N ILE A 195 14.36 -1.02 -5.95
CA ILE A 195 14.70 -2.00 -4.90
C ILE A 195 14.09 -1.56 -3.54
N SER A 196 13.18 -0.57 -3.55
CA SER A 196 12.54 -0.10 -2.32
C SER A 196 11.76 -1.22 -1.61
N LYS A 197 11.96 -1.33 -0.30
CA LYS A 197 11.28 -2.36 0.51
C LYS A 197 9.79 -2.02 0.62
N LYS A 198 8.94 -2.97 0.24
CA LYS A 198 7.49 -2.88 0.41
C LYS A 198 7.11 -3.34 1.83
N TRP A 199 6.35 -2.50 2.52
CA TRP A 199 5.85 -2.72 3.89
C TRP A 199 4.32 -2.78 3.81
N ASP A 200 3.78 -3.98 3.57
CA ASP A 200 2.33 -4.27 3.42
C ASP A 200 1.71 -4.85 4.71
#